data_AF-A0A650CHY7-F1
#
_entry.id   AF-A0A650CHY7-F1
#
_cell.length_a   1.000
_cell.length_b   1.000
_cell.length_c   1.000
_cell.angle_alpha   90.00
_cell.angle_beta   90.00
_cell.angle_gamma   90.00
#
_symmetry.space_group_name_H-M   'P 1'
#
loop_
_entity.id
_entity.type
_entity.pdbx_description
1 polymer ?
#
loop_
_entity_poly.entity_id
_entity_poly.type
_entity_poly.pdbx_seq_one_letter_code
_entity_poly.pdbx_strand_id
1 'polypeptide(L)'
;MKKVIYALLIVLILPIFSIIPLASNNQTIHVYYTRYDSVYSSGGVKNFLLNSNSVLYTVTSVMYNNTISGNNQALHATYNKSVYLLTFNSISNYTGKVKVSIYTNNSLSLYTNVPNLIRVIVYSAGQSELVWAGVENSSITINTLAYVNGTGTLLLQFANGTSIVNVTLGIKTNTTLTKDISLSLLSMGFAISSTTSGELSIQTQIPKRYSPLFMSVNYNGTSWSNESGYIVTEAYFNGSLTPALVWKGMGYGFAGGLMGGGKLQFSEETIEFYGVNGTVVGYVHMVNVNGTNSFGLGPIKHSTNFEFSEIKIVEVQGVTVVHGEFVGKTYVNGNEIIIVANSHGKVSSTAYVNFTHVVSVNNEAGVLVLIYLNNSAKFVVVTKSNVTANVTTVKPENVSNTTVKIQGKAYVAQEVIVNSSSQYILFNVSLLTNNSEVTVYKLVNGELIELNSSNYFIANGKLIVFDDPSNVYYVVYNQQPSTVATTTSTSTTQQSTSTSTTSQTPSTATTSQLIPPLSTTTSSSTNTVLIIGIIIAVILIVIGLVLVLRRR
;
A
#
# COMPACT_ATOMS: atom_id res chain seq x y z
N MET A 1 21.19 40.21 48.06
CA MET A 1 19.92 39.44 48.06
C MET A 1 20.02 38.32 47.03
N LYS A 2 19.30 37.24 47.32
CA LYS A 2 19.38 35.88 46.79
C LYS A 2 19.24 35.70 45.26
N LYS A 3 19.95 34.66 44.76
CA LYS A 3 19.72 33.84 43.53
C LYS A 3 20.01 34.61 42.23
N VAL A 4 20.86 34.11 41.31
CA VAL A 4 20.67 32.87 40.55
C VAL A 4 22.03 32.20 40.27
N ILE A 5 22.19 31.00 40.83
CA ILE A 5 23.11 29.94 40.38
C ILE A 5 22.23 28.96 39.61
N TYR A 6 22.61 28.64 38.36
CA TYR A 6 22.43 27.37 37.62
C TYR A 6 22.90 27.67 36.18
N ALA A 7 24.18 27.53 35.85
CA ALA A 7 24.89 26.26 35.57
C ALA A 7 24.32 25.51 34.35
N LEU A 8 24.91 25.79 33.18
CA LEU A 8 25.67 24.80 32.41
C LEU A 8 25.14 23.35 32.47
N LEU A 9 24.06 23.02 31.75
CA LEU A 9 23.70 21.63 31.43
C LEU A 9 22.69 21.51 30.26
N ILE A 10 23.01 22.02 29.06
CA ILE A 10 22.23 21.71 27.83
C ILE A 10 23.19 21.31 26.69
N VAL A 11 24.17 20.47 27.01
CA VAL A 11 24.97 19.73 26.03
C VAL A 11 25.23 18.33 26.59
N LEU A 12 24.23 17.42 26.52
CA LEU A 12 24.42 15.98 26.35
C LEU A 12 23.08 15.20 26.29
N ILE A 13 22.16 15.59 25.40
CA ILE A 13 21.11 14.67 24.92
C ILE A 13 21.06 14.78 23.40
N LEU A 14 22.06 14.19 22.75
CA LEU A 14 21.90 13.74 21.38
C LEU A 14 21.19 12.38 21.45
N PRO A 15 19.95 12.23 20.95
CA PRO A 15 19.57 10.94 20.41
C PRO A 15 20.44 10.74 19.17
N ILE A 16 21.46 9.89 19.29
CA ILE A 16 22.17 9.31 18.16
C ILE A 16 21.19 8.36 17.47
N PHE A 17 20.27 8.92 16.71
CA PHE A 17 19.59 8.28 15.61
C PHE A 17 19.58 9.33 14.51
N SER A 18 20.36 9.05 13.47
CA SER A 18 20.53 9.88 12.30
C SER A 18 19.18 10.41 11.83
N ILE A 19 19.08 11.73 11.67
CA ILE A 19 18.02 12.36 10.89
C ILE A 19 18.19 11.82 9.47
N ILE A 20 17.36 10.85 9.09
CA ILE A 20 17.28 10.40 7.70
C ILE A 20 16.72 11.60 6.92
N PRO A 21 17.32 11.98 5.78
CA PRO A 21 16.80 13.06 4.95
C PRO A 21 15.34 12.76 4.60
N LEU A 22 14.48 13.78 4.68
CA LEU A 22 13.17 13.72 4.03
C LEU A 22 13.40 13.23 2.61
N ALA A 23 12.77 12.11 2.24
CA ALA A 23 12.82 11.59 0.88
C ALA A 23 12.51 12.75 -0.09
N SER A 24 13.46 13.05 -0.98
CA SER A 24 13.24 13.99 -2.07
C SER A 24 12.00 13.56 -2.85
N ASN A 25 11.17 14.51 -3.29
CA ASN A 25 9.98 14.33 -4.14
C ASN A 25 10.26 13.68 -5.53
N ASN A 26 11.42 13.05 -5.74
CA ASN A 26 11.83 12.35 -6.96
C ASN A 26 11.48 10.85 -6.91
N GLN A 27 10.35 10.49 -6.30
CA GLN A 27 9.93 9.10 -6.27
C GLN A 27 9.34 8.72 -7.63
N THR A 28 9.87 7.68 -8.26
CA THR A 28 9.32 7.17 -9.53
C THR A 28 8.10 6.31 -9.21
N ILE A 29 6.97 6.64 -9.82
CA ILE A 29 5.72 5.93 -9.62
C ILE A 29 5.21 5.38 -10.95
N HIS A 30 4.58 4.22 -10.88
CA HIS A 30 3.89 3.61 -11.99
C HIS A 30 2.39 3.76 -11.75
N VAL A 31 1.69 4.32 -12.74
CA VAL A 31 0.29 4.72 -12.62
C VAL A 31 -0.51 3.94 -13.63
N TYR A 32 -1.42 3.12 -13.11
CA TYR A 32 -2.51 2.55 -13.88
C TYR A 32 -3.80 3.29 -13.54
N TYR A 33 -4.55 3.67 -14.55
CA TYR A 33 -5.86 4.30 -14.38
C TYR A 33 -6.82 3.75 -15.42
N THR A 34 -7.99 3.35 -14.95
CA THR A 34 -9.10 2.95 -15.82
C THR A 34 -10.37 3.63 -15.34
N ARG A 35 -11.16 4.13 -16.29
CA ARG A 35 -12.49 4.66 -16.01
C ARG A 35 -13.46 4.15 -17.05
N TYR A 36 -14.59 3.63 -16.57
CA TYR A 36 -15.69 3.21 -17.41
C TYR A 36 -16.96 3.92 -16.98
N ASP A 37 -17.76 4.32 -17.96
CA ASP A 37 -19.10 4.87 -17.81
C ASP A 37 -20.01 4.11 -18.76
N SER A 38 -21.17 3.70 -18.28
CA SER A 38 -22.11 2.92 -19.03
C SER A 38 -23.55 3.31 -18.74
N VAL A 39 -24.23 3.85 -19.76
CA VAL A 39 -25.63 4.28 -19.71
C VAL A 39 -26.46 3.40 -20.63
N TYR A 40 -27.36 2.61 -20.05
CA TYR A 40 -28.30 1.73 -20.75
C TYR A 40 -29.70 2.34 -20.70
N SER A 41 -30.13 2.97 -21.80
CA SER A 41 -31.39 3.72 -21.87
C SER A 41 -32.40 3.04 -22.80
N SER A 42 -33.55 2.69 -22.23
CA SER A 42 -34.69 2.10 -22.92
C SER A 42 -35.87 3.08 -22.92
N GLY A 43 -36.60 3.15 -24.03
CA GLY A 43 -37.78 4.00 -24.18
C GLY A 43 -37.50 5.50 -24.42
N GLY A 44 -38.54 6.34 -24.35
CA GLY A 44 -38.48 7.80 -24.62
C GLY A 44 -38.83 8.24 -26.05
N VAL A 45 -38.93 9.56 -26.30
CA VAL A 45 -39.42 10.15 -27.57
C VAL A 45 -38.58 9.71 -28.79
N LYS A 46 -37.26 9.57 -28.62
CA LYS A 46 -36.38 9.03 -29.68
C LYS A 46 -36.64 7.55 -29.99
N ASN A 47 -36.96 6.72 -28.99
CA ASN A 47 -37.31 5.29 -29.19
C ASN A 47 -38.79 5.08 -29.56
N PHE A 48 -39.66 6.05 -29.31
CA PHE A 48 -41.03 6.04 -29.84
C PHE A 48 -41.05 6.14 -31.37
N LEU A 49 -40.09 6.89 -31.95
CA LEU A 49 -39.88 6.97 -33.40
C LEU A 49 -39.05 5.79 -33.96
N LEU A 50 -38.20 5.18 -33.13
CA LEU A 50 -37.34 4.05 -33.46
C LEU A 50 -37.84 2.77 -32.76
N ASN A 51 -38.95 2.19 -33.25
CA ASN A 51 -39.49 0.85 -32.95
C ASN A 51 -39.26 0.29 -31.51
N SER A 52 -40.33 -0.11 -30.80
CA SER A 52 -40.37 -0.39 -29.34
C SER A 52 -39.36 -1.40 -28.75
N ASN A 53 -38.55 -2.07 -29.59
CA ASN A 53 -37.54 -3.06 -29.21
C ASN A 53 -36.09 -2.54 -29.30
N SER A 54 -35.89 -1.22 -29.24
CA SER A 54 -34.55 -0.60 -29.34
C SER A 54 -34.07 -0.01 -28.02
N VAL A 55 -32.76 -0.06 -27.77
CA VAL A 55 -32.07 0.54 -26.61
C VAL A 55 -30.91 1.38 -27.10
N LEU A 56 -30.75 2.57 -26.51
CA LEU A 56 -29.54 3.36 -26.68
C LEU A 56 -28.57 3.03 -25.54
N TYR A 57 -27.37 2.60 -25.92
CA TYR A 57 -26.33 2.22 -25.00
C TYR A 57 -25.10 3.09 -25.20
N THR A 58 -24.73 3.87 -24.19
CA THR A 58 -23.57 4.76 -24.26
C THR A 58 -22.47 4.21 -23.37
N VAL A 59 -21.26 4.14 -23.91
CA VAL A 59 -20.06 3.71 -23.18
C VAL A 59 -19.01 4.80 -23.28
N THR A 60 -18.40 5.16 -22.16
CA THR A 60 -17.14 5.90 -22.14
C THR A 60 -16.08 5.03 -21.48
N SER A 61 -14.88 5.00 -22.06
CA SER A 61 -13.74 4.26 -21.53
C SER A 61 -12.49 5.13 -21.55
N VAL A 62 -11.70 5.05 -20.49
CA VAL A 62 -10.37 5.65 -20.36
C VAL A 62 -9.42 4.59 -19.85
N MET A 63 -8.24 4.50 -20.44
CA MET A 63 -7.15 3.68 -19.94
C MET A 63 -5.85 4.50 -19.99
N TYR A 64 -5.08 4.44 -18.92
CA TYR A 64 -3.76 5.03 -18.83
C TYR A 64 -2.85 4.08 -18.05
N ASN A 65 -1.63 3.88 -18.55
CA ASN A 65 -0.64 3.00 -17.97
C ASN A 65 0.74 3.57 -18.30
N ASN A 66 1.38 4.22 -17.33
CA ASN A 66 2.71 4.78 -17.54
C ASN A 66 3.50 4.94 -16.24
N THR A 67 4.83 4.99 -16.37
CA THR A 67 5.76 5.32 -15.29
C THR A 67 6.16 6.79 -15.40
N ILE A 68 6.08 7.52 -14.28
CA ILE A 68 6.42 8.94 -14.21
C ILE A 68 7.40 9.22 -13.08
N SER A 69 8.21 10.26 -13.26
CA SER A 69 9.13 10.75 -12.24
C SER A 69 8.45 11.83 -11.39
N GLY A 70 8.35 11.58 -10.08
CA GLY A 70 7.78 12.50 -9.11
C GLY A 70 6.34 12.17 -8.73
N ASN A 71 5.92 12.65 -7.56
CA ASN A 71 4.54 12.62 -7.11
C ASN A 71 3.84 13.94 -7.49
N ASN A 72 2.50 13.95 -7.54
CA ASN A 72 1.71 15.17 -7.73
C ASN A 72 1.83 15.85 -9.10
N GLN A 73 1.73 15.08 -10.19
CA GLN A 73 1.62 15.60 -11.55
C GLN A 73 0.22 15.42 -12.12
N ALA A 74 -0.21 16.39 -12.94
CA ALA A 74 -1.40 16.26 -13.77
C ALA A 74 -1.05 15.41 -15.00
N LEU A 75 -1.66 14.24 -15.11
CA LEU A 75 -1.49 13.33 -16.25
C LEU A 75 -2.65 13.54 -17.21
N HIS A 76 -2.42 13.30 -18.50
CA HIS A 76 -3.43 13.42 -19.53
C HIS A 76 -3.69 12.04 -20.14
N ALA A 77 -4.95 11.63 -20.14
CA ALA A 77 -5.40 10.38 -20.75
C ALA A 77 -6.49 10.65 -21.78
N THR A 78 -6.46 9.91 -22.89
CA THR A 78 -7.51 9.99 -23.90
C THR A 78 -8.71 9.17 -23.46
N TYR A 79 -9.90 9.77 -23.47
CA TYR A 79 -11.15 9.04 -23.33
C TYR A 79 -11.78 8.79 -24.69
N ASN A 80 -12.46 7.65 -24.81
CA ASN A 80 -13.28 7.28 -25.96
C ASN A 80 -14.72 7.09 -25.51
N LYS A 81 -15.66 7.65 -26.27
CA LYS A 81 -17.09 7.52 -26.02
C LYS A 81 -17.78 7.00 -27.28
N SER A 82 -18.56 5.94 -27.13
CA SER A 82 -19.31 5.30 -28.20
C SER A 82 -20.79 5.23 -27.81
N VAL A 83 -21.67 5.52 -28.77
CA VAL A 83 -23.12 5.36 -28.61
C VAL A 83 -23.59 4.27 -29.56
N TYR A 84 -24.17 3.22 -29.01
CA TYR A 84 -24.71 2.07 -29.72
C TYR A 84 -26.24 2.14 -29.74
N LEU A 85 -26.82 1.79 -30.89
CA LEU A 85 -28.23 1.46 -31.01
C LEU A 85 -28.35 -0.07 -31.01
N LEU A 86 -28.94 -0.62 -29.95
CA LEU A 86 -29.19 -2.05 -29.80
C LEU A 86 -30.61 -2.36 -30.25
N THR A 87 -30.78 -3.43 -31.01
CA THR A 87 -32.08 -3.90 -31.51
C THR A 87 -32.27 -5.35 -31.10
N PHE A 88 -33.46 -5.68 -30.57
CA PHE A 88 -33.75 -6.99 -30.03
C PHE A 88 -34.88 -7.67 -30.79
N ASN A 89 -34.69 -8.96 -31.08
CA ASN A 89 -35.68 -9.80 -31.75
C ASN A 89 -36.18 -10.91 -30.81
N SER A 90 -36.32 -12.14 -31.30
CA SER A 90 -36.84 -13.28 -30.55
C SER A 90 -35.88 -13.76 -29.45
N ILE A 91 -36.46 -14.44 -28.45
CA ILE A 91 -35.68 -15.12 -27.40
C ILE A 91 -34.90 -16.30 -27.99
N SER A 92 -33.70 -16.54 -27.48
CA SER A 92 -32.83 -17.65 -27.88
C SER A 92 -32.05 -18.14 -26.68
N ASN A 93 -31.76 -19.44 -26.64
CA ASN A 93 -30.97 -20.05 -25.58
C ASN A 93 -29.52 -20.14 -26.03
N TYR A 94 -28.63 -19.48 -25.30
CA TYR A 94 -27.20 -19.47 -25.55
C TYR A 94 -26.50 -20.27 -24.46
N THR A 95 -25.75 -21.29 -24.88
CA THR A 95 -24.84 -22.03 -23.99
C THR A 95 -23.42 -21.69 -24.37
N GLY A 96 -22.61 -21.37 -23.38
CA GLY A 96 -21.23 -20.97 -23.58
C GLY A 96 -20.37 -21.15 -22.34
N LYS A 97 -19.11 -20.79 -22.46
CA LYS A 97 -18.11 -20.87 -21.40
C LYS A 97 -17.66 -19.48 -21.02
N VAL A 98 -17.56 -19.24 -19.72
CA VAL A 98 -16.86 -18.12 -19.13
C VAL A 98 -15.56 -18.60 -18.50
N LYS A 99 -14.44 -17.94 -18.82
CA LYS A 99 -13.15 -18.15 -18.16
C LYS A 99 -12.65 -16.82 -17.61
N VAL A 100 -12.33 -16.78 -16.31
CA VAL A 100 -11.86 -15.57 -15.61
C VAL A 100 -10.53 -15.89 -14.94
N SER A 101 -9.54 -15.01 -15.10
CA SER A 101 -8.28 -15.07 -14.37
C SER A 101 -8.01 -13.73 -13.70
N ILE A 102 -7.71 -13.74 -12.40
CA ILE A 102 -7.29 -12.57 -11.63
C ILE A 102 -5.82 -12.77 -11.26
N TYR A 103 -4.97 -11.84 -11.66
CA TYR A 103 -3.52 -11.93 -11.43
C TYR A 103 -3.09 -11.07 -10.24
N THR A 104 -1.87 -11.30 -9.74
CA THR A 104 -1.31 -10.60 -8.57
C THR A 104 -1.03 -9.12 -8.82
N ASN A 105 -0.88 -8.71 -10.08
CA ASN A 105 -0.69 -7.33 -10.51
C ASN A 105 -2.04 -6.60 -10.79
N ASN A 106 -3.14 -7.07 -10.20
CA ASN A 106 -4.49 -6.50 -10.38
C ASN A 106 -5.04 -6.55 -11.81
N SER A 107 -4.44 -7.33 -12.70
CA SER A 107 -5.01 -7.55 -14.03
C SER A 107 -6.09 -8.63 -13.99
N LEU A 108 -7.15 -8.41 -14.77
CA LEU A 108 -8.29 -9.30 -14.97
C LEU A 108 -8.36 -9.67 -16.44
N SER A 109 -8.35 -10.98 -16.72
CA SER A 109 -8.63 -11.53 -18.04
C SER A 109 -9.94 -12.32 -18.01
N LEU A 110 -10.90 -11.93 -18.83
CA LEU A 110 -12.20 -12.57 -18.97
C LEU A 110 -12.38 -13.00 -20.42
N TYR A 111 -12.74 -14.25 -20.62
CA TYR A 111 -13.22 -14.78 -21.90
C TYR A 111 -14.67 -15.23 -21.75
N THR A 112 -15.51 -14.90 -22.73
CA THR A 112 -16.85 -15.47 -22.87
C THR A 112 -17.22 -15.61 -24.34
N ASN A 113 -17.95 -16.67 -24.69
CA ASN A 113 -18.61 -16.82 -25.99
C ASN A 113 -20.13 -16.72 -25.92
N VAL A 114 -20.68 -16.34 -24.75
CA VAL A 114 -22.09 -15.96 -24.65
C VAL A 114 -22.24 -14.50 -25.13
N PRO A 115 -23.12 -14.24 -26.10
CA PRO A 115 -23.27 -12.91 -26.69
C PRO A 115 -23.99 -11.94 -25.76
N ASN A 116 -24.07 -10.66 -26.17
CA ASN A 116 -24.77 -9.58 -25.47
C ASN A 116 -24.15 -9.14 -24.14
N LEU A 117 -22.89 -9.50 -23.85
CA LEU A 117 -22.20 -8.96 -22.68
C LEU A 117 -22.04 -7.45 -22.84
N ILE A 118 -22.57 -6.68 -21.88
CA ILE A 118 -22.47 -5.21 -21.89
C ILE A 118 -21.63 -4.65 -20.77
N ARG A 119 -21.55 -5.32 -19.61
CA ARG A 119 -20.74 -4.85 -18.48
C ARG A 119 -20.10 -6.00 -17.73
N VAL A 120 -18.93 -5.71 -17.18
CA VAL A 120 -18.23 -6.55 -16.22
C VAL A 120 -18.00 -5.71 -14.98
N ILE A 121 -18.57 -6.16 -13.87
CA ILE A 121 -18.49 -5.48 -12.58
C ILE A 121 -17.80 -6.41 -11.59
N VAL A 122 -16.79 -5.90 -10.88
CA VAL A 122 -16.10 -6.60 -9.80
C VAL A 122 -16.59 -6.06 -8.48
N TYR A 123 -16.91 -6.95 -7.54
CA TYR A 123 -17.25 -6.60 -6.18
C TYR A 123 -16.24 -7.22 -5.22
N SER A 124 -15.50 -6.39 -4.49
CA SER A 124 -14.52 -6.84 -3.48
C SER A 124 -14.51 -5.90 -2.28
N ALA A 125 -14.36 -6.46 -1.07
CA ALA A 125 -14.27 -5.72 0.19
C ALA A 125 -15.34 -4.63 0.44
N GLY A 126 -16.54 -4.79 -0.13
CA GLY A 126 -17.64 -3.83 0.03
C GLY A 126 -17.72 -2.76 -1.07
N GLN A 127 -16.84 -2.81 -2.08
CA GLN A 127 -16.83 -1.88 -3.22
C GLN A 127 -17.19 -2.60 -4.51
N SER A 128 -17.91 -1.88 -5.38
CA SER A 128 -18.26 -2.31 -6.72
C SER A 128 -17.47 -1.52 -7.74
N GLU A 129 -16.98 -2.15 -8.80
CA GLU A 129 -16.13 -1.55 -9.81
C GLU A 129 -16.57 -2.01 -11.20
N LEU A 130 -17.03 -1.08 -12.03
CA LEU A 130 -17.19 -1.29 -13.46
C LEU A 130 -15.80 -1.35 -14.12
N VAL A 131 -15.34 -2.57 -14.37
CA VAL A 131 -14.00 -2.84 -14.91
C VAL A 131 -14.00 -2.97 -16.43
N TRP A 132 -15.17 -3.13 -17.04
CA TRP A 132 -15.33 -3.08 -18.50
C TRP A 132 -16.78 -2.78 -18.88
N ALA A 133 -16.94 -2.01 -19.95
CA ALA A 133 -18.21 -1.79 -20.63
C ALA A 133 -17.98 -1.75 -22.14
N GLY A 134 -18.92 -2.29 -22.91
CA GLY A 134 -18.79 -2.40 -24.36
C GLY A 134 -19.92 -3.23 -24.97
N VAL A 135 -19.87 -3.48 -26.27
CA VAL A 135 -20.81 -4.38 -26.95
C VAL A 135 -20.02 -5.26 -27.89
N GLU A 136 -20.21 -6.57 -27.77
CA GLU A 136 -19.67 -7.56 -28.70
C GLU A 136 -20.71 -8.66 -28.91
N ASN A 137 -20.89 -9.07 -30.16
CA ASN A 137 -21.89 -10.09 -30.54
C ASN A 137 -21.29 -11.48 -30.74
N SER A 138 -19.96 -11.58 -30.65
CA SER A 138 -19.20 -12.81 -30.80
C SER A 138 -18.46 -13.17 -29.50
N SER A 139 -17.54 -14.14 -29.58
CA SER A 139 -16.64 -14.43 -28.46
C SER A 139 -15.72 -13.24 -28.18
N ILE A 140 -15.65 -12.83 -26.92
CA ILE A 140 -14.83 -11.72 -26.48
C ILE A 140 -13.79 -12.17 -25.46
N THR A 141 -12.58 -11.61 -25.59
CA THR A 141 -11.58 -11.60 -24.53
C THR A 141 -11.37 -10.16 -24.05
N ILE A 142 -11.64 -9.94 -22.77
CA ILE A 142 -11.49 -8.66 -22.09
C ILE A 142 -10.25 -8.75 -21.21
N ASN A 143 -9.30 -7.85 -21.43
CA ASN A 143 -8.16 -7.64 -20.54
C ASN A 143 -8.29 -6.25 -19.94
N THR A 144 -8.46 -6.19 -18.63
CA THR A 144 -8.68 -4.94 -17.90
C THR A 144 -8.01 -5.00 -16.52
N LEU A 145 -8.19 -3.96 -15.71
CA LEU A 145 -7.74 -3.90 -14.34
C LEU A 145 -8.92 -4.03 -13.39
N ALA A 146 -8.69 -4.73 -12.28
CA ALA A 146 -9.65 -4.88 -11.20
C ALA A 146 -8.88 -5.05 -9.89
N TYR A 147 -9.24 -4.30 -8.86
CA TYR A 147 -8.68 -4.52 -7.55
C TYR A 147 -9.52 -5.57 -6.80
N VAL A 148 -8.87 -6.64 -6.36
CA VAL A 148 -9.54 -7.70 -5.58
C VAL A 148 -8.75 -7.92 -4.29
N ASN A 149 -9.36 -7.59 -3.16
CA ASN A 149 -8.77 -7.79 -1.84
C ASN A 149 -8.86 -9.26 -1.40
N GLY A 150 -8.07 -10.13 -2.02
CA GLY A 150 -8.04 -11.57 -1.76
C GLY A 150 -9.14 -12.34 -2.50
N THR A 151 -10.41 -12.09 -2.16
CA THR A 151 -11.59 -12.71 -2.78
C THR A 151 -12.64 -11.66 -3.17
N GLY A 152 -13.53 -12.03 -4.08
CA GLY A 152 -14.61 -11.17 -4.52
C GLY A 152 -15.61 -11.89 -5.40
N THR A 153 -16.44 -11.10 -6.07
CA THR A 153 -17.50 -11.56 -6.95
C THR A 153 -17.41 -10.82 -8.28
N LEU A 154 -17.46 -11.55 -9.38
CA LEU A 154 -17.61 -10.99 -10.72
C LEU A 154 -19.09 -11.05 -11.13
N LEU A 155 -19.64 -9.92 -11.53
CA LEU A 155 -20.99 -9.77 -12.07
C LEU A 155 -20.89 -9.46 -13.57
N LEU A 156 -21.34 -10.39 -14.39
CA LEU A 156 -21.48 -10.21 -15.83
C LEU A 156 -22.90 -9.76 -16.14
N GLN A 157 -23.04 -8.63 -16.81
CA GLN A 157 -24.34 -8.08 -17.20
C GLN A 157 -24.54 -8.24 -18.70
N PHE A 158 -25.62 -8.93 -19.08
CA PHE A 158 -26.01 -9.20 -20.45
C PHE A 158 -27.24 -8.37 -20.82
N ALA A 159 -27.20 -7.72 -21.98
CA ALA A 159 -28.34 -6.99 -22.51
C ALA A 159 -29.47 -7.94 -22.92
N ASN A 160 -30.69 -7.64 -22.47
CA ASN A 160 -31.87 -8.46 -22.74
C ASN A 160 -33.11 -7.58 -22.92
N GLY A 161 -33.19 -6.89 -24.06
CA GLY A 161 -34.29 -5.97 -24.35
C GLY A 161 -34.24 -4.74 -23.44
N THR A 162 -35.36 -4.39 -22.80
CA THR A 162 -35.40 -3.28 -21.83
C THR A 162 -34.82 -3.64 -20.46
N SER A 163 -34.34 -4.88 -20.28
CA SER A 163 -33.81 -5.41 -19.03
C SER A 163 -32.35 -5.86 -19.17
N ILE A 164 -31.72 -6.15 -18.04
CA ILE A 164 -30.36 -6.68 -17.95
C ILE A 164 -30.41 -8.00 -17.18
N VAL A 165 -29.77 -9.03 -17.74
CA VAL A 165 -29.62 -10.36 -17.10
C VAL A 165 -28.24 -10.47 -16.48
N ASN A 166 -28.17 -11.00 -15.27
CA ASN A 166 -26.95 -11.04 -14.47
C ASN A 166 -26.44 -12.47 -14.30
N VAL A 167 -25.13 -12.66 -14.44
CA VAL A 167 -24.42 -13.89 -14.02
C VAL A 167 -23.36 -13.54 -13.00
N THR A 168 -23.38 -14.26 -11.89
CA THR A 168 -22.49 -14.03 -10.76
C THR A 168 -21.50 -15.18 -10.60
N LEU A 169 -20.21 -14.85 -10.43
CA LEU A 169 -19.11 -15.80 -10.27
C LEU A 169 -18.25 -15.42 -9.07
N GLY A 170 -17.90 -16.37 -8.21
CA GLY A 170 -16.89 -16.13 -7.18
C GLY A 170 -15.50 -16.05 -7.80
N ILE A 171 -14.71 -15.04 -7.44
CA ILE A 171 -13.34 -14.85 -7.92
C ILE A 171 -12.36 -14.77 -6.75
N LYS A 172 -11.13 -15.20 -7.01
CA LYS A 172 -10.03 -15.14 -6.05
C LYS A 172 -8.75 -14.69 -6.76
N THR A 173 -7.98 -13.85 -6.10
CA THR A 173 -6.66 -13.42 -6.58
C THR A 173 -5.74 -14.61 -6.86
N ASN A 174 -4.95 -14.51 -7.93
CA ASN A 174 -4.03 -15.55 -8.39
C ASN A 174 -4.71 -16.90 -8.69
N THR A 175 -5.94 -16.86 -9.21
CA THR A 175 -6.66 -18.06 -9.63
C THR A 175 -7.35 -17.86 -10.98
N THR A 176 -7.60 -18.98 -11.66
CA THR A 176 -8.42 -19.04 -12.87
C THR A 176 -9.66 -19.86 -12.61
N LEU A 177 -10.83 -19.28 -12.85
CA LEU A 177 -12.12 -19.96 -12.85
C LEU A 177 -12.56 -20.23 -14.28
N THR A 178 -13.18 -21.39 -14.51
CA THR A 178 -13.89 -21.69 -15.75
C THR A 178 -15.27 -22.26 -15.41
N LYS A 179 -16.32 -21.71 -16.02
CA LYS A 179 -17.70 -22.12 -15.78
C LYS A 179 -18.49 -22.13 -17.08
N ASP A 180 -19.25 -23.20 -17.31
CA ASP A 180 -20.23 -23.24 -18.38
C ASP A 180 -21.52 -22.57 -17.92
N ILE A 181 -22.09 -21.73 -18.78
CA ILE A 181 -23.28 -20.92 -18.53
C ILE A 181 -24.29 -21.15 -19.64
N SER A 182 -25.57 -21.17 -19.28
CA SER A 182 -26.69 -21.23 -20.21
C SER A 182 -27.67 -20.13 -19.85
N LEU A 183 -27.96 -19.26 -20.81
CA LEU A 183 -28.83 -18.09 -20.63
C LEU A 183 -29.88 -18.03 -21.73
N SER A 184 -31.09 -17.60 -21.37
CA SER A 184 -32.14 -17.25 -22.33
C SER A 184 -32.11 -15.74 -22.53
N LEU A 185 -31.67 -15.30 -23.72
CA LEU A 185 -31.49 -13.89 -24.06
C LEU A 185 -32.22 -13.57 -25.37
N LEU A 186 -32.74 -12.35 -25.50
CA LEU A 186 -33.21 -11.84 -26.78
C LEU A 186 -32.01 -11.70 -27.74
N SER A 187 -32.12 -12.24 -28.95
CA SER A 187 -31.10 -12.06 -29.97
C SER A 187 -30.92 -10.57 -30.27
N MET A 188 -29.68 -10.09 -30.27
CA MET A 188 -29.35 -8.67 -30.34
C MET A 188 -28.53 -8.35 -31.59
N GLY A 189 -28.96 -7.33 -32.34
CA GLY A 189 -28.12 -6.64 -33.32
C GLY A 189 -27.71 -5.27 -32.78
N PHE A 190 -26.57 -4.73 -33.19
CA PHE A 190 -26.18 -3.38 -32.83
C PHE A 190 -25.61 -2.58 -34.01
N ALA A 191 -25.78 -1.27 -33.95
CA ALA A 191 -25.13 -0.30 -34.83
C ALA A 191 -24.46 0.80 -33.99
N ILE A 192 -23.29 1.27 -34.42
CA ILE A 192 -22.61 2.41 -33.79
C ILE A 192 -23.24 3.69 -34.33
N SER A 193 -23.93 4.44 -33.48
CA SER A 193 -24.56 5.72 -33.83
C SER A 193 -23.56 6.87 -33.87
N SER A 194 -22.59 6.88 -32.94
CA SER A 194 -21.53 7.89 -32.89
C SER A 194 -20.33 7.43 -32.08
N THR A 195 -19.16 8.01 -32.38
CA THR A 195 -17.93 7.87 -31.63
C THR A 195 -17.27 9.23 -31.46
N THR A 196 -16.82 9.54 -30.25
CA THR A 196 -16.13 10.79 -29.92
C THR A 196 -14.96 10.50 -28.99
N SER A 197 -13.87 11.23 -29.13
CA SER A 197 -12.71 11.15 -28.23
C SER A 197 -12.38 12.52 -27.65
N GLY A 198 -11.71 12.54 -26.51
CA GLY A 198 -11.18 13.76 -25.92
C GLY A 198 -10.14 13.45 -24.85
N GLU A 199 -9.75 14.46 -24.09
CA GLU A 199 -8.76 14.31 -23.01
C GLU A 199 -9.39 14.44 -21.63
N LEU A 200 -8.84 13.68 -20.69
CA LEU A 200 -9.16 13.71 -19.27
C LEU A 200 -7.86 13.94 -18.48
N SER A 201 -7.89 14.89 -17.55
CA SER A 201 -6.79 15.10 -16.62
C SER A 201 -6.95 14.20 -15.40
N ILE A 202 -5.87 13.49 -15.05
CA ILE A 202 -5.78 12.59 -13.90
C ILE A 202 -4.79 13.19 -12.91
N GLN A 203 -5.19 13.31 -11.66
CA GLN A 203 -4.31 13.73 -10.57
C GLN A 203 -3.83 12.51 -9.79
N THR A 204 -2.52 12.48 -9.51
CA THR A 204 -1.88 11.44 -8.69
C THR A 204 -1.21 12.06 -7.48
N GLN A 205 -1.74 11.80 -6.29
CA GLN A 205 -1.14 12.24 -5.04
C GLN A 205 -1.17 11.07 -4.05
N ILE A 206 0.01 10.72 -3.53
CA ILE A 206 0.12 9.72 -2.47
C ILE A 206 -0.57 10.29 -1.22
N PRO A 207 -1.53 9.57 -0.61
CA PRO A 207 -2.16 9.97 0.64
C PRO A 207 -1.14 10.31 1.73
N LYS A 208 -1.50 11.26 2.58
CA LYS A 208 -0.71 11.51 3.79
C LYS A 208 -1.17 10.53 4.88
N ARG A 209 -0.26 9.67 5.31
CA ARG A 209 -0.45 8.74 6.42
C ARG A 209 -1.20 9.35 7.61
N TYR A 210 -2.19 8.63 8.14
CA TYR A 210 -3.03 9.01 9.29
C TYR A 210 -3.70 10.39 9.17
N SER A 211 -3.85 10.91 7.96
CA SER A 211 -4.62 12.14 7.71
C SER A 211 -5.96 11.76 7.09
N PRO A 212 -7.05 12.48 7.41
CA PRO A 212 -8.29 12.36 6.66
C PRO A 212 -8.04 12.63 5.18
N LEU A 213 -8.77 11.92 4.32
CA LEU A 213 -8.76 12.19 2.89
C LEU A 213 -10.03 12.94 2.53
N PHE A 214 -9.85 14.12 1.93
CA PHE A 214 -10.92 14.80 1.22
C PHE A 214 -11.03 14.15 -0.15
N MET A 215 -12.16 13.52 -0.39
CA MET A 215 -12.43 12.83 -1.64
C MET A 215 -13.51 13.60 -2.37
N SER A 216 -13.35 13.79 -3.67
CA SER A 216 -14.35 14.44 -4.50
C SER A 216 -14.45 13.80 -5.87
N VAL A 217 -15.68 13.60 -6.32
CA VAL A 217 -16.00 12.99 -7.61
C VAL A 217 -16.98 13.89 -8.33
N ASN A 218 -16.67 14.19 -9.59
CA ASN A 218 -17.58 14.90 -10.47
C ASN A 218 -18.09 13.94 -11.56
N TYR A 219 -19.41 13.80 -11.64
CA TYR A 219 -20.07 13.06 -12.71
C TYR A 219 -21.19 13.91 -13.31
N ASN A 220 -21.12 14.14 -14.63
CA ASN A 220 -22.08 14.94 -15.39
C ASN A 220 -22.42 16.30 -14.73
N GLY A 221 -21.40 16.99 -14.21
CA GLY A 221 -21.56 18.30 -13.58
C GLY A 221 -22.07 18.27 -12.13
N THR A 222 -22.41 17.09 -11.60
CA THR A 222 -22.70 16.90 -10.18
C THR A 222 -21.41 16.51 -9.45
N SER A 223 -21.04 17.27 -8.42
CA SER A 223 -19.90 16.94 -7.56
C SER A 223 -20.39 16.37 -6.22
N TRP A 224 -19.78 15.29 -5.78
CA TRP A 224 -19.84 14.82 -4.40
C TRP A 224 -18.49 15.04 -3.75
N SER A 225 -18.52 15.31 -2.45
CA SER A 225 -17.32 15.33 -1.65
C SER A 225 -17.58 14.80 -0.25
N ASN A 226 -16.62 14.04 0.27
CA ASN A 226 -16.67 13.53 1.63
C ASN A 226 -15.30 13.64 2.28
N GLU A 227 -15.29 13.81 3.60
CA GLU A 227 -14.11 13.62 4.42
C GLU A 227 -14.24 12.27 5.12
N SER A 228 -13.39 11.34 4.74
CA SER A 228 -13.43 9.98 5.26
C SER A 228 -12.39 9.81 6.36
N GLY A 229 -12.79 9.19 7.48
CA GLY A 229 -11.86 8.62 8.45
C GLY A 229 -11.07 7.44 7.84
N TYR A 230 -10.07 6.95 8.55
CA TYR A 230 -9.26 5.80 8.12
C TYR A 230 -9.49 4.58 9.01
N ILE A 231 -9.27 3.40 8.42
CA ILE A 231 -9.25 2.10 9.09
C ILE A 231 -7.85 1.51 8.91
N VAL A 232 -7.29 0.96 9.99
CA VAL A 232 -5.98 0.31 9.99
C VAL A 232 -6.18 -1.19 9.85
N THR A 233 -5.66 -1.78 8.77
CA THR A 233 -5.87 -3.20 8.44
C THR A 233 -4.72 -3.75 7.60
N GLU A 234 -4.82 -5.01 7.20
CA GLU A 234 -4.09 -5.55 6.07
C GLU A 234 -5.02 -5.60 4.84
N ALA A 235 -4.46 -5.39 3.66
CA ALA A 235 -5.15 -5.54 2.39
C ALA A 235 -4.21 -6.16 1.34
N TYR A 236 -4.77 -6.88 0.38
CA TYR A 236 -4.02 -7.60 -0.62
C TYR A 236 -3.42 -6.64 -1.65
N PHE A 237 -2.10 -6.66 -1.81
CA PHE A 237 -1.39 -5.85 -2.81
C PHE A 237 -0.20 -6.63 -3.33
N ASN A 238 -0.06 -6.71 -4.66
CA ASN A 238 1.06 -7.36 -5.34
C ASN A 238 1.42 -8.75 -4.80
N GLY A 239 0.41 -9.57 -4.54
CA GLY A 239 0.60 -10.97 -4.15
C GLY A 239 0.54 -11.26 -2.65
N SER A 240 0.55 -10.23 -1.78
CA SER A 240 0.59 -10.42 -0.32
C SER A 240 -0.40 -9.53 0.42
N LEU A 241 -0.86 -9.98 1.59
CA LEU A 241 -1.47 -9.10 2.58
C LEU A 241 -0.41 -8.12 3.08
N THR A 242 -0.73 -6.84 3.01
CA THR A 242 0.19 -5.73 3.28
C THR A 242 -0.49 -4.76 4.25
N PRO A 243 0.25 -4.23 5.25
CA PRO A 243 -0.24 -3.14 6.09
C PRO A 243 -0.86 -2.01 5.28
N ALA A 244 -2.07 -1.59 5.65
CA ALA A 244 -2.85 -0.64 4.89
C ALA A 244 -3.63 0.34 5.76
N LEU A 245 -3.79 1.56 5.25
CA LEU A 245 -4.80 2.51 5.69
C LEU A 245 -5.91 2.58 4.64
N VAL A 246 -7.15 2.39 5.07
CA VAL A 246 -8.33 2.36 4.20
C VAL A 246 -9.26 3.50 4.55
N TRP A 247 -9.56 4.35 3.57
CA TRP A 247 -10.57 5.41 3.67
C TRP A 247 -11.76 5.01 2.81
N LYS A 248 -12.97 5.06 3.38
CA LYS A 248 -14.21 4.73 2.68
C LYS A 248 -15.22 5.86 2.80
N GLY A 249 -15.85 6.19 1.68
CA GLY A 249 -16.96 7.12 1.62
C GLY A 249 -18.15 6.49 0.93
N MET A 250 -19.35 6.89 1.34
CA MET A 250 -20.59 6.54 0.66
C MET A 250 -21.53 7.74 0.69
N GLY A 251 -22.34 7.87 -0.36
CA GLY A 251 -23.31 8.94 -0.47
C GLY A 251 -24.49 8.56 -1.34
N TYR A 252 -25.54 9.37 -1.27
CA TYR A 252 -26.67 9.29 -2.17
C TYR A 252 -26.86 10.64 -2.83
N GLY A 253 -27.05 10.62 -4.14
CA GLY A 253 -27.35 11.80 -4.96
C GLY A 253 -28.69 11.64 -5.65
N PHE A 254 -29.14 12.75 -6.23
CA PHE A 254 -30.26 12.77 -7.15
C PHE A 254 -29.77 13.14 -8.54
N ALA A 255 -30.00 12.26 -9.53
CA ALA A 255 -29.87 12.63 -10.94
C ALA A 255 -31.14 13.40 -11.33
N GLY A 256 -31.08 14.73 -11.27
CA GLY A 256 -32.20 15.62 -11.60
C GLY A 256 -32.10 16.20 -13.00
N GLY A 257 -33.19 16.06 -13.77
CA GLY A 257 -33.51 16.86 -14.95
C GLY A 257 -35.03 17.08 -15.02
N LEU A 258 -35.51 17.91 -15.95
CA LEU A 258 -36.94 18.30 -16.14
C LEU A 258 -37.95 17.13 -16.28
N MET A 259 -37.51 15.86 -16.33
CA MET A 259 -38.29 14.69 -16.71
C MET A 259 -38.12 13.49 -15.73
N GLY A 260 -37.91 13.74 -14.43
CA GLY A 260 -37.94 12.69 -13.40
C GLY A 260 -36.59 12.46 -12.69
N GLY A 261 -36.68 12.27 -11.37
CA GLY A 261 -35.52 12.10 -10.48
C GLY A 261 -35.13 10.64 -10.29
N GLY A 262 -33.86 10.32 -10.55
CA GLY A 262 -33.26 9.03 -10.21
C GLY A 262 -32.43 9.11 -8.92
N LYS A 263 -32.38 8.02 -8.15
CA LYS A 263 -31.44 7.90 -7.03
C LYS A 263 -30.10 7.42 -7.56
N LEU A 264 -29.04 8.18 -7.30
CA LEU A 264 -27.66 7.76 -7.52
C LEU A 264 -27.08 7.31 -6.19
N GLN A 265 -26.43 6.16 -6.18
CA GLN A 265 -25.58 5.74 -5.08
C GLN A 265 -24.13 5.99 -5.46
N PHE A 266 -23.39 6.53 -4.50
CA PHE A 266 -21.98 6.83 -4.59
C PHE A 266 -21.23 5.98 -3.56
N SER A 267 -20.15 5.33 -3.98
CA SER A 267 -19.19 4.74 -3.05
C SER A 267 -17.77 5.00 -3.52
N GLU A 268 -16.88 5.14 -2.56
CA GLU A 268 -15.48 5.37 -2.82
C GLU A 268 -14.62 4.67 -1.78
N GLU A 269 -13.41 4.29 -2.19
CA GLU A 269 -12.41 3.69 -1.34
C GLU A 269 -11.01 4.05 -1.80
N THR A 270 -10.18 4.49 -0.86
CA THR A 270 -8.74 4.63 -1.08
C THR A 270 -8.03 3.72 -0.10
N ILE A 271 -7.03 2.98 -0.58
CA ILE A 271 -6.21 2.09 0.22
C ILE A 271 -4.76 2.47 -0.01
N GLU A 272 -4.05 2.92 1.02
CA GLU A 272 -2.61 3.17 0.98
C GLU A 272 -1.87 1.99 1.62
N PHE A 273 -0.82 1.49 0.96
CA PHE A 273 -0.08 0.29 1.37
C PHE A 273 1.32 0.63 1.84
N TYR A 274 1.79 -0.10 2.85
CA TYR A 274 3.09 0.12 3.47
C TYR A 274 3.92 -1.16 3.58
N GLY A 275 5.16 -1.08 3.10
CA GLY A 275 6.09 -2.19 2.98
C GLY A 275 7.18 -2.13 4.03
N VAL A 276 8.33 -2.73 3.73
CA VAL A 276 9.49 -2.81 4.63
C VAL A 276 9.85 -1.43 5.18
N ASN A 277 10.15 -1.36 6.46
CA ASN A 277 10.47 -0.12 7.18
C ASN A 277 9.32 0.90 7.27
N GLY A 278 8.11 0.51 6.86
CA GLY A 278 6.98 1.41 6.74
C GLY A 278 7.12 2.38 5.57
N THR A 279 7.80 2.01 4.48
CA THR A 279 7.82 2.80 3.25
C THR A 279 6.50 2.67 2.49
N VAL A 280 6.01 3.75 1.87
CA VAL A 280 4.82 3.69 1.01
C VAL A 280 5.11 2.83 -0.21
N VAL A 281 4.30 1.78 -0.41
CA VAL A 281 4.39 0.87 -1.56
C VAL A 281 3.55 1.41 -2.72
N GLY A 282 2.46 2.11 -2.41
CA GLY A 282 1.50 2.55 -3.40
C GLY A 282 0.14 2.82 -2.78
N TYR A 283 -0.82 3.12 -3.65
CA TYR A 283 -2.22 3.20 -3.26
C TYR A 283 -3.15 2.73 -4.37
N VAL A 284 -4.34 2.29 -3.97
CA VAL A 284 -5.46 2.01 -4.86
C VAL A 284 -6.57 2.98 -4.52
N HIS A 285 -7.13 3.64 -5.52
CA HIS A 285 -8.28 4.52 -5.39
C HIS A 285 -9.39 4.04 -6.33
N MET A 286 -10.57 3.83 -5.77
CA MET A 286 -11.73 3.26 -6.42
C MET A 286 -12.94 4.15 -6.15
N VAL A 287 -13.70 4.41 -7.20
CA VAL A 287 -14.95 5.17 -7.15
C VAL A 287 -15.99 4.43 -7.94
N ASN A 288 -17.20 4.38 -7.41
CA ASN A 288 -18.38 3.84 -8.08
C ASN A 288 -19.54 4.83 -7.99
N VAL A 289 -20.24 5.01 -9.10
CA VAL A 289 -21.54 5.66 -9.11
C VAL A 289 -22.49 4.78 -9.90
N ASN A 290 -23.58 4.38 -9.28
CA ASN A 290 -24.61 3.59 -9.96
C ASN A 290 -26.00 4.13 -9.65
N GLY A 291 -26.96 3.79 -10.51
CA GLY A 291 -28.33 4.15 -10.24
C GLY A 291 -29.28 3.87 -11.40
N THR A 292 -30.55 4.08 -11.14
CA THR A 292 -31.61 3.97 -12.13
C THR A 292 -32.48 5.22 -12.12
N ASN A 293 -32.90 5.64 -13.31
CA ASN A 293 -33.89 6.68 -13.48
C ASN A 293 -35.00 6.13 -14.38
N SER A 294 -36.25 6.28 -13.96
CA SER A 294 -37.41 5.90 -14.75
C SER A 294 -38.42 7.02 -14.80
N PHE A 295 -38.92 7.30 -16.00
CA PHE A 295 -39.97 8.28 -16.24
C PHE A 295 -41.11 7.64 -17.03
N GLY A 296 -42.35 8.01 -16.71
CA GLY A 296 -43.52 7.57 -17.44
C GLY A 296 -44.55 8.69 -17.56
N LEU A 297 -44.97 9.00 -18.79
CA LEU A 297 -46.11 9.87 -19.07
C LEU A 297 -46.97 9.23 -20.15
N GLY A 298 -48.13 8.68 -19.75
CA GLY A 298 -49.01 7.92 -20.64
C GLY A 298 -48.30 6.71 -21.28
N PRO A 299 -48.35 6.53 -22.61
CA PRO A 299 -47.68 5.41 -23.29
C PRO A 299 -46.14 5.56 -23.36
N ILE A 300 -45.61 6.75 -23.08
CA ILE A 300 -44.17 7.00 -23.11
C ILE A 300 -43.59 6.55 -21.77
N LYS A 301 -42.89 5.42 -21.80
CA LYS A 301 -42.06 4.95 -20.68
C LYS A 301 -40.59 5.08 -21.07
N HIS A 302 -39.77 5.52 -20.13
CA HIS A 302 -38.33 5.63 -20.28
C HIS A 302 -37.66 5.09 -19.02
N SER A 303 -36.63 4.28 -19.18
CA SER A 303 -35.82 3.76 -18.08
C SER A 303 -34.35 3.80 -18.48
N THR A 304 -33.53 4.36 -17.60
CA THR A 304 -32.08 4.42 -17.74
C THR A 304 -31.45 3.72 -16.56
N ASN A 305 -30.55 2.78 -16.86
CA ASN A 305 -29.66 2.17 -15.89
C ASN A 305 -28.24 2.69 -16.13
N PHE A 306 -27.63 3.22 -15.09
CA PHE A 306 -26.34 3.88 -15.13
C PHE A 306 -25.35 3.18 -14.19
N GLU A 307 -24.13 3.00 -14.69
CA GLU A 307 -23.00 2.46 -13.95
C GLU A 307 -21.73 3.20 -14.36
N PHE A 308 -20.96 3.66 -13.38
CA PHE A 308 -19.70 4.36 -13.56
C PHE A 308 -18.70 3.85 -12.54
N SER A 309 -17.44 3.69 -12.96
CA SER A 309 -16.35 3.53 -12.01
C SER A 309 -15.05 4.13 -12.51
N GLU A 310 -14.23 4.54 -11.54
CA GLU A 310 -12.85 4.94 -11.72
C GLU A 310 -11.98 4.07 -10.81
N ILE A 311 -10.90 3.52 -11.36
CA ILE A 311 -9.89 2.75 -10.63
C ILE A 311 -8.54 3.36 -10.97
N LYS A 312 -7.76 3.65 -9.93
CA LYS A 312 -6.43 4.23 -10.04
C LYS A 312 -5.50 3.47 -9.11
N ILE A 313 -4.54 2.77 -9.68
CA ILE A 313 -3.53 1.99 -8.96
C ILE A 313 -2.19 2.68 -9.18
N VAL A 314 -1.57 3.10 -8.09
CA VAL A 314 -0.26 3.74 -8.10
C VAL A 314 0.71 2.85 -7.35
N GLU A 315 1.80 2.49 -8.02
CA GLU A 315 2.87 1.67 -7.47
C GLU A 315 4.16 2.49 -7.37
N VAL A 316 4.80 2.42 -6.22
CA VAL A 316 6.08 3.08 -5.99
C VAL A 316 7.21 2.14 -6.38
N GLN A 317 8.11 2.61 -7.25
CA GLN A 317 9.25 1.81 -7.70
C GLN A 317 10.32 1.65 -6.61
N GLY A 318 10.93 0.46 -6.57
CA GLY A 318 12.03 0.14 -5.65
C GLY A 318 11.62 -0.16 -4.21
N VAL A 319 10.32 -0.36 -3.94
CA VAL A 319 9.80 -0.69 -2.61
C VAL A 319 9.47 -2.18 -2.51
N THR A 320 9.81 -2.77 -1.37
CA THR A 320 9.60 -4.20 -1.10
C THR A 320 8.46 -4.43 -0.11
N VAL A 321 7.62 -5.41 -0.41
CA VAL A 321 6.59 -5.94 0.51
C VAL A 321 7.12 -7.21 1.17
N VAL A 322 6.76 -7.45 2.43
CA VAL A 322 7.10 -8.68 3.16
C VAL A 322 5.88 -9.59 3.17
N HIS A 323 6.09 -10.89 2.94
CA HIS A 323 5.10 -11.89 3.28
C HIS A 323 5.10 -12.07 4.80
N GLY A 324 4.03 -11.61 5.45
CA GLY A 324 3.88 -11.64 6.89
C GLY A 324 3.76 -13.06 7.44
N GLU A 325 4.54 -13.35 8.47
CA GLU A 325 4.36 -14.54 9.32
C GLU A 325 3.71 -14.17 10.66
N PHE A 326 4.00 -12.96 11.15
CA PHE A 326 3.53 -12.44 12.42
C PHE A 326 2.76 -11.13 12.18
N VAL A 327 1.62 -10.98 12.80
CA VAL A 327 0.81 -9.76 12.75
C VAL A 327 0.61 -9.23 14.15
N GLY A 328 0.98 -7.97 14.35
CA GLY A 328 0.85 -7.27 15.61
C GLY A 328 0.09 -5.95 15.46
N LYS A 329 -0.56 -5.54 16.55
CA LYS A 329 -1.29 -4.27 16.63
C LYS A 329 -0.88 -3.51 17.89
N THR A 330 -0.70 -2.21 17.76
CA THR A 330 -0.38 -1.34 18.90
C THR A 330 -0.89 0.08 18.65
N TYR A 331 -0.70 0.96 19.63
CA TYR A 331 -1.07 2.37 19.51
C TYR A 331 0.14 3.27 19.73
N VAL A 332 0.25 4.31 18.89
CA VAL A 332 1.22 5.42 19.04
C VAL A 332 0.46 6.74 18.89
N ASN A 333 0.49 7.57 19.94
CA ASN A 333 -0.25 8.83 20.00
C ASN A 333 -1.75 8.68 19.66
N GLY A 334 -2.40 7.61 20.13
CA GLY A 334 -3.81 7.33 19.86
C GLY A 334 -4.12 6.74 18.48
N ASN A 335 -3.15 6.66 17.56
CA ASN A 335 -3.33 6.02 16.26
C ASN A 335 -3.03 4.53 16.37
N GLU A 336 -3.93 3.68 15.89
CA GLU A 336 -3.69 2.24 15.75
C GLU A 336 -2.61 2.00 14.68
N ILE A 337 -1.67 1.12 14.97
CA ILE A 337 -0.57 0.74 14.10
C ILE A 337 -0.64 -0.76 13.91
N ILE A 338 -0.58 -1.22 12.66
CA ILE A 338 -0.39 -2.63 12.34
C ILE A 338 1.06 -2.88 11.94
N ILE A 339 1.58 -4.01 12.38
CA ILE A 339 2.97 -4.44 12.19
C ILE A 339 2.91 -5.85 11.63
N VAL A 340 3.51 -6.05 10.46
CA VAL A 340 3.60 -7.34 9.79
C VAL A 340 5.07 -7.69 9.68
N ALA A 341 5.46 -8.78 10.33
CA ALA A 341 6.85 -9.19 10.45
C ALA A 341 7.06 -10.63 9.95
N ASN A 342 8.31 -11.00 9.68
CA ASN A 342 8.70 -12.38 9.43
C ASN A 342 9.82 -12.85 10.37
N SER A 343 10.07 -14.15 10.40
CA SER A 343 11.14 -14.79 11.16
C SER A 343 12.56 -14.28 10.85
N HIS A 344 12.74 -13.59 9.72
CA HIS A 344 14.02 -12.99 9.31
C HIS A 344 14.19 -11.54 9.81
N GLY A 345 13.25 -11.02 10.62
CA GLY A 345 13.32 -9.68 11.19
C GLY A 345 12.97 -8.56 10.20
N LYS A 346 12.41 -8.87 9.02
CA LYS A 346 11.87 -7.84 8.12
C LYS A 346 10.47 -7.46 8.58
N VAL A 347 10.20 -6.16 8.63
CA VAL A 347 8.96 -5.62 9.17
C VAL A 347 8.37 -4.60 8.21
N SER A 348 7.09 -4.77 7.89
CA SER A 348 6.23 -3.79 7.23
C SER A 348 5.26 -3.21 8.25
N SER A 349 4.93 -1.92 8.16
CA SER A 349 4.01 -1.29 9.11
C SER A 349 3.35 -0.03 8.54
N THR A 350 2.16 0.29 9.04
CA THR A 350 1.52 1.59 8.79
C THR A 350 2.24 2.75 9.51
N ALA A 351 3.19 2.48 10.41
CA ALA A 351 4.13 3.46 10.96
C ALA A 351 5.53 3.29 10.35
N TYR A 352 6.41 4.28 10.53
CA TYR A 352 7.81 4.10 10.17
C TYR A 352 8.47 3.12 11.14
N VAL A 353 9.38 2.29 10.63
CA VAL A 353 10.16 1.36 11.45
C VAL A 353 11.63 1.74 11.33
N ASN A 354 12.22 2.09 12.46
CA ASN A 354 13.61 2.56 12.53
C ASN A 354 14.59 1.49 13.02
N PHE A 355 14.08 0.42 13.62
CA PHE A 355 14.89 -0.66 14.17
C PHE A 355 14.08 -1.95 14.22
N THR A 356 14.75 -3.06 13.92
CA THR A 356 14.19 -4.42 13.99
C THR A 356 15.25 -5.38 14.50
N HIS A 357 14.87 -6.31 15.37
CA HIS A 357 15.74 -7.41 15.81
C HIS A 357 14.93 -8.66 16.09
N VAL A 358 15.43 -9.83 15.69
CA VAL A 358 14.80 -11.11 16.01
C VAL A 358 15.12 -11.44 17.47
N VAL A 359 14.11 -11.82 18.23
CA VAL A 359 14.22 -12.16 19.66
C VAL A 359 13.47 -13.46 19.96
N SER A 360 13.76 -14.08 21.10
CA SER A 360 12.96 -15.19 21.62
C SER A 360 12.09 -14.72 22.79
N VAL A 361 10.80 -15.03 22.73
CA VAL A 361 9.83 -14.74 23.80
C VAL A 361 9.15 -16.06 24.16
N ASN A 362 9.30 -16.52 25.40
CA ASN A 362 8.75 -17.81 25.86
C ASN A 362 9.12 -18.99 24.94
N ASN A 363 10.36 -19.03 24.44
CA ASN A 363 10.86 -19.99 23.45
C ASN A 363 10.16 -19.96 22.08
N GLU A 364 9.36 -18.94 21.80
CA GLU A 364 8.81 -18.66 20.47
C GLU A 364 9.62 -17.57 19.76
N ALA A 365 9.58 -17.59 18.42
CA ALA A 365 10.16 -16.52 17.62
C ALA A 365 9.35 -15.22 17.78
N GLY A 366 10.06 -14.11 17.93
CA GLY A 366 9.49 -12.77 17.94
C GLY A 366 10.39 -11.77 17.24
N VAL A 367 9.84 -10.58 16.99
CA VAL A 367 10.59 -9.45 16.43
C VAL A 367 10.38 -8.24 17.31
N LEU A 368 11.47 -7.72 17.86
CA LEU A 368 11.55 -6.42 18.52
C LEU A 368 11.57 -5.33 17.45
N VAL A 369 10.69 -4.35 17.57
CA VAL A 369 10.48 -3.30 16.57
C VAL A 369 10.45 -1.94 17.26
N LEU A 370 11.17 -0.96 16.71
CA LEU A 370 11.00 0.46 17.03
C LEU A 370 10.12 1.10 15.97
N ILE A 371 8.88 1.40 16.34
CA ILE A 371 7.94 2.15 15.50
C ILE A 371 8.01 3.64 15.82
N TYR A 372 7.82 4.45 14.78
CA TYR A 372 7.85 5.90 14.86
C TYR A 372 6.70 6.53 14.07
N LEU A 373 5.94 7.40 14.73
CA LEU A 373 4.86 8.16 14.12
C LEU A 373 4.74 9.54 14.79
N ASN A 374 4.68 10.60 13.99
CA ASN A 374 4.45 11.99 14.45
C ASN A 374 5.35 12.40 15.63
N ASN A 375 6.66 12.20 15.51
CA ASN A 375 7.66 12.50 16.54
C ASN A 375 7.61 11.63 17.81
N SER A 376 6.71 10.65 17.89
CA SER A 376 6.70 9.66 18.98
C SER A 376 7.27 8.34 18.51
N ALA A 377 8.17 7.77 19.32
CA ALA A 377 8.74 6.45 19.11
C ALA A 377 8.26 5.48 20.19
N LYS A 378 8.14 4.20 19.84
CA LYS A 378 7.74 3.15 20.78
C LYS A 378 8.40 1.84 20.41
N PHE A 379 8.99 1.15 21.39
CA PHE A 379 9.42 -0.23 21.22
C PHE A 379 8.25 -1.18 21.51
N VAL A 380 8.10 -2.16 20.63
CA VAL A 380 7.15 -3.25 20.79
C VAL A 380 7.80 -4.56 20.35
N VAL A 381 7.36 -5.67 20.92
CA VAL A 381 7.69 -7.00 20.43
C VAL A 381 6.45 -7.63 19.84
N VAL A 382 6.59 -8.23 18.66
CA VAL A 382 5.53 -9.00 17.99
C VAL A 382 5.97 -10.46 17.96
N THR A 383 5.16 -11.35 18.53
CA THR A 383 5.45 -12.78 18.60
C THR A 383 4.80 -13.55 17.46
N LYS A 384 5.28 -14.77 17.21
CA LYS A 384 4.67 -15.71 16.25
C LYS A 384 3.21 -16.08 16.55
N SER A 385 2.83 -15.98 17.81
CA SER A 385 1.45 -16.14 18.30
C SER A 385 0.57 -14.91 18.06
N ASN A 386 1.02 -13.92 17.27
CA ASN A 386 0.34 -12.66 16.97
C ASN A 386 0.04 -11.81 18.22
N VAL A 387 0.85 -11.98 19.28
CA VAL A 387 0.79 -11.16 20.48
C VAL A 387 1.72 -9.97 20.30
N THR A 388 1.22 -8.77 20.63
CA THR A 388 2.03 -7.55 20.67
C THR A 388 2.15 -7.07 22.10
N ALA A 389 3.37 -6.83 22.56
CA ALA A 389 3.63 -6.30 23.89
C ALA A 389 4.49 -5.04 23.82
N ASN A 390 4.23 -4.11 24.74
CA ASN A 390 5.04 -2.90 24.89
C ASN A 390 6.38 -3.27 25.52
N VAL A 391 7.45 -2.64 25.04
CA VAL A 391 8.80 -2.81 25.60
C VAL A 391 9.25 -1.48 26.17
N THR A 392 9.56 -1.46 27.46
CA THR A 392 10.00 -0.24 28.15
C THR A 392 11.51 -0.12 28.07
N THR A 393 12.01 1.00 27.56
CA THR A 393 13.43 1.29 27.63
C THR A 393 13.80 1.72 29.05
N VAL A 394 14.74 1.00 29.68
CA VAL A 394 15.16 1.23 31.06
C VAL A 394 16.64 1.60 31.07
N LYS A 395 17.00 2.57 31.91
CA LYS A 395 18.40 2.88 32.20
C LYS A 395 18.83 2.02 33.39
N PRO A 396 19.96 1.28 33.30
CA PRO A 396 20.50 0.57 34.46
C PRO A 396 20.74 1.54 35.62
N GLU A 397 20.35 1.13 36.83
CA GLU A 397 20.57 1.90 38.07
C GLU A 397 22.05 1.87 38.45
N ASN A 398 22.68 0.71 38.27
CA ASN A 398 24.10 0.51 38.54
C ASN A 398 24.71 -0.48 37.55
N VAL A 399 25.99 -0.25 37.20
CA VAL A 399 26.82 -1.17 36.43
C VAL A 399 28.18 -1.23 37.10
N SER A 400 28.55 -2.39 37.65
CA SER A 400 29.82 -2.60 38.36
C SER A 400 30.56 -3.84 37.88
N ASN A 401 31.89 -3.79 37.88
CA ASN A 401 32.72 -4.93 37.49
C ASN A 401 32.76 -5.96 38.61
N THR A 402 32.67 -7.24 38.24
CA THR A 402 32.64 -8.36 39.18
C THR A 402 33.25 -9.63 38.55
N THR A 403 33.21 -10.73 39.30
CA THR A 403 33.60 -12.06 38.83
C THR A 403 32.50 -13.05 39.18
N VAL A 404 32.03 -13.81 38.19
CA VAL A 404 31.02 -14.85 38.38
C VAL A 404 31.64 -16.23 38.18
N LYS A 405 31.18 -17.22 38.96
CA LYS A 405 31.58 -18.62 38.78
C LYS A 405 30.51 -19.36 38.00
N ILE A 406 30.88 -19.88 36.84
CA ILE A 406 29.99 -20.69 35.99
C ILE A 406 30.67 -22.03 35.77
N GLN A 407 29.98 -23.11 36.13
CA GLN A 407 30.52 -24.49 36.09
C GLN A 407 31.89 -24.61 36.79
N GLY A 408 32.08 -23.89 37.90
CA GLY A 408 33.32 -23.90 38.69
C GLY A 408 34.45 -23.01 38.16
N LYS A 409 34.35 -22.46 36.95
CA LYS A 409 35.34 -21.53 36.38
C LYS A 409 34.92 -20.07 36.63
N ALA A 410 35.90 -19.24 37.00
CA ALA A 410 35.70 -17.82 37.23
C ALA A 410 35.81 -17.03 35.92
N TYR A 411 34.85 -16.14 35.67
CA TYR A 411 34.81 -15.27 34.50
C TYR A 411 34.65 -13.80 34.94
N VAL A 412 35.34 -12.90 34.22
CA VAL A 412 35.13 -11.46 34.38
C VAL A 412 33.72 -11.12 33.89
N ALA A 413 33.00 -10.30 34.65
CA ALA A 413 31.65 -9.88 34.31
C ALA A 413 31.36 -8.43 34.72
N GLN A 414 30.31 -7.85 34.14
CA GLN A 414 29.64 -6.66 34.67
C GLN A 414 28.31 -7.08 35.30
N GLU A 415 28.11 -6.73 36.55
CA GLU A 415 26.83 -6.79 37.23
C GLU A 415 26.01 -5.55 36.87
N VAL A 416 24.79 -5.76 36.41
CA VAL A 416 23.89 -4.72 35.92
C VAL A 416 22.59 -4.80 36.71
N ILE A 417 22.29 -3.74 37.45
CA ILE A 417 21.07 -3.63 38.25
C ILE A 417 20.05 -2.83 37.44
N VAL A 418 18.88 -3.43 37.23
CA VAL A 418 17.77 -2.83 36.49
C VAL A 418 16.52 -2.93 37.34
N ASN A 419 15.74 -1.85 37.40
CA ASN A 419 14.49 -1.83 38.15
C ASN A 419 13.35 -1.44 37.22
N SER A 420 12.44 -2.38 36.99
CA SER A 420 11.26 -2.17 36.16
C SER A 420 10.19 -3.20 36.48
N SER A 421 8.95 -2.74 36.52
CA SER A 421 7.75 -3.58 36.64
C SER A 421 7.06 -3.83 35.29
N SER A 422 7.68 -3.39 34.18
CA SER A 422 7.12 -3.59 32.83
C SER A 422 7.20 -5.06 32.41
N GLN A 423 6.29 -5.53 31.56
CA GLN A 423 6.32 -6.91 31.09
C GLN A 423 7.61 -7.27 30.35
N TYR A 424 8.08 -6.35 29.49
CA TYR A 424 9.33 -6.49 28.76
C TYR A 424 10.14 -5.20 28.88
N ILE A 425 11.46 -5.35 28.94
CA ILE A 425 12.39 -4.24 29.04
C ILE A 425 13.45 -4.29 27.95
N LEU A 426 14.02 -3.12 27.66
CA LEU A 426 15.18 -2.95 26.82
C LEU A 426 16.18 -2.04 27.54
N PHE A 427 17.40 -2.48 27.75
CA PHE A 427 18.46 -1.63 28.33
C PHE A 427 19.75 -1.78 27.54
N ASN A 428 20.70 -0.86 27.75
CA ASN A 428 22.02 -0.94 27.16
C ASN A 428 23.13 -0.78 28.18
N VAL A 429 24.26 -1.42 27.91
CA VAL A 429 25.47 -1.41 28.74
C VAL A 429 26.68 -1.17 27.85
N SER A 430 27.58 -0.31 28.31
CA SER A 430 28.88 -0.14 27.66
C SER A 430 29.79 -1.31 28.04
N LEU A 431 30.32 -1.99 27.03
CA LEU A 431 31.21 -3.12 27.23
C LEU A 431 32.55 -2.67 27.80
N LEU A 432 33.15 -3.52 28.66
CA LEU A 432 34.51 -3.32 29.17
C LEU A 432 35.56 -3.44 28.08
N THR A 433 35.29 -4.25 27.07
CA THR A 433 36.19 -4.55 25.96
C THR A 433 35.37 -4.71 24.68
N ASN A 434 35.78 -4.02 23.62
CA ASN A 434 35.00 -3.94 22.37
C ASN A 434 35.04 -5.23 21.53
N ASN A 435 35.94 -6.18 21.84
CA ASN A 435 36.22 -7.38 21.01
C ASN A 435 35.99 -8.71 21.75
N SER A 436 35.23 -8.71 22.84
CA SER A 436 35.01 -9.93 23.63
C SER A 436 33.69 -10.57 23.27
N GLU A 437 33.70 -11.90 23.16
CA GLU A 437 32.46 -12.69 23.17
C GLU A 437 31.77 -12.48 24.52
N VAL A 438 30.47 -12.15 24.46
CA VAL A 438 29.66 -11.88 25.65
C VAL A 438 28.50 -12.86 25.74
N THR A 439 28.27 -13.38 26.93
CA THR A 439 27.06 -14.13 27.28
C THR A 439 26.36 -13.39 28.41
N VAL A 440 25.03 -13.25 28.33
CA VAL A 440 24.25 -12.55 29.36
C VAL A 440 23.49 -13.56 30.20
N TYR A 441 23.60 -13.42 31.52
CA TYR A 441 22.83 -14.18 32.50
C TYR A 441 21.89 -13.25 33.25
N LYS A 442 20.70 -13.76 33.59
CA LYS A 442 19.81 -13.11 34.56
C LYS A 442 19.79 -13.91 35.86
N LEU A 443 19.75 -13.21 36.99
CA LEU A 443 19.64 -13.83 38.30
C LEU A 443 18.16 -14.05 38.63
N VAL A 444 17.72 -15.29 38.81
CA VAL A 444 16.34 -15.63 39.17
C VAL A 444 16.38 -16.55 40.37
N ASN A 445 15.76 -16.14 41.49
CA ASN A 445 15.74 -16.92 42.73
C ASN A 445 17.12 -17.38 43.22
N GLY A 446 18.18 -16.59 42.96
CA GLY A 446 19.56 -16.91 43.33
C GLY A 446 20.34 -17.76 42.31
N GLU A 447 19.70 -18.20 41.23
CA GLU A 447 20.33 -18.98 40.15
C GLU A 447 20.60 -18.12 38.92
N LEU A 448 21.73 -18.39 38.25
CA LEU A 448 22.09 -17.75 36.99
C LEU A 448 21.44 -18.50 35.83
N ILE A 449 20.52 -17.84 35.13
CA ILE A 449 19.85 -18.36 33.93
C ILE A 449 20.43 -17.65 32.71
N GLU A 450 20.94 -18.43 31.76
CA GLU A 450 21.46 -17.90 30.49
C GLU A 450 20.31 -17.30 29.68
N LEU A 451 20.47 -16.05 29.23
CA LEU A 451 19.54 -15.44 28.29
C LEU A 451 19.75 -16.05 26.91
N ASN A 452 18.66 -16.16 26.15
CA ASN A 452 18.74 -16.59 24.76
C ASN A 452 19.67 -15.64 23.97
N SER A 453 20.52 -16.19 23.12
CA SER A 453 21.50 -15.40 22.36
C SER A 453 20.88 -14.40 21.38
N SER A 454 19.61 -14.57 20.99
CA SER A 454 18.85 -13.59 20.19
C SER A 454 18.30 -12.43 21.02
N ASN A 455 18.31 -12.54 22.35
CA ASN A 455 17.77 -11.52 23.25
C ASN A 455 18.80 -10.45 23.63
N TYR A 456 20.04 -10.55 23.15
CA TYR A 456 21.05 -9.52 23.31
C TYR A 456 21.93 -9.40 22.08
N PHE A 457 22.33 -8.18 21.74
CA PHE A 457 23.10 -7.90 20.54
C PHE A 457 23.91 -6.61 20.70
N ILE A 458 24.99 -6.49 19.93
CA ILE A 458 25.83 -5.30 19.95
C ILE A 458 25.37 -4.34 18.85
N ALA A 459 25.06 -3.11 19.23
CA ALA A 459 24.75 -2.03 18.30
C ALA A 459 25.42 -0.74 18.76
N ASN A 460 26.07 -0.04 17.83
CA ASN A 460 26.80 1.22 18.11
C ASN A 460 27.79 1.11 19.29
N GLY A 461 28.49 -0.03 19.39
CA GLY A 461 29.49 -0.27 20.45
C GLY A 461 28.91 -0.51 21.84
N LYS A 462 27.59 -0.69 21.98
CA LYS A 462 26.93 -1.05 23.23
C LYS A 462 26.23 -2.38 23.12
N LEU A 463 26.21 -3.14 24.21
CA LEU A 463 25.35 -4.31 24.34
C LEU A 463 23.94 -3.83 24.64
N ILE A 464 22.99 -4.25 23.82
CA ILE A 464 21.56 -4.05 24.03
C ILE A 464 20.98 -5.37 24.50
N VAL A 465 20.18 -5.35 25.56
CA VAL A 465 19.56 -6.53 26.16
C VAL A 465 18.05 -6.34 26.21
N PHE A 466 17.30 -7.32 25.70
CA PHE A 466 15.86 -7.43 25.73
C PHE A 466 15.45 -8.62 26.60
N ASP A 467 14.56 -8.43 27.57
CA ASP A 467 14.16 -9.51 28.48
C ASP A 467 12.78 -9.28 29.13
N ASP A 468 12.19 -10.35 29.66
CA ASP A 468 11.20 -10.27 30.75
C ASP A 468 11.95 -10.01 32.07
N PRO A 469 11.69 -8.89 32.77
CA PRO A 469 12.68 -8.32 33.67
C PRO A 469 13.00 -9.19 34.90
N SER A 470 14.29 -9.41 35.12
CA SER A 470 14.90 -9.58 36.44
C SER A 470 15.50 -8.27 36.97
N ASN A 471 15.83 -8.23 38.26
CA ASN A 471 16.49 -7.11 38.92
C ASN A 471 17.99 -7.05 38.66
N VAL A 472 18.63 -8.20 38.41
CA VAL A 472 20.10 -8.31 38.30
C VAL A 472 20.49 -9.16 37.11
N TYR A 473 21.42 -8.64 36.31
CA TYR A 473 22.00 -9.30 35.15
C TYR A 473 23.53 -9.32 35.26
N TYR A 474 24.14 -10.32 34.63
CA TYR A 474 25.58 -10.43 34.49
C TYR A 474 25.95 -10.51 33.01
N VAL A 475 26.75 -9.56 32.54
CA VAL A 475 27.39 -9.59 31.22
C VAL A 475 28.75 -10.25 31.38
N VAL A 476 28.88 -11.49 30.92
CA VAL A 476 30.05 -12.34 31.16
C VAL A 476 30.94 -12.37 29.91
N TYR A 477 32.24 -12.19 30.10
CA TYR A 477 33.21 -12.05 29.02
C TYR A 477 33.97 -13.35 28.75
N ASN A 478 34.24 -13.65 27.48
CA ASN A 478 35.02 -14.80 27.00
C ASN A 478 34.46 -16.15 27.45
N GLN A 479 33.13 -16.23 27.51
CA GLN A 479 32.40 -17.45 27.72
C GLN A 479 31.57 -17.74 26.47
N GLN A 480 31.73 -18.94 25.92
CA GLN A 480 30.96 -19.40 24.78
C GLN A 480 29.55 -19.80 25.25
N PRO A 481 28.48 -19.34 24.58
CA PRO A 481 27.10 -19.65 24.96
C PRO A 481 26.81 -21.14 24.84
N SER A 482 25.94 -21.65 25.71
CA SER A 482 25.69 -23.09 25.85
C SER A 482 24.70 -23.63 24.79
N THR A 483 24.15 -22.78 23.92
CA THR A 483 23.10 -23.14 22.95
C THR A 483 23.38 -22.69 21.50
N VAL A 484 22.91 -23.53 20.58
CA VAL A 484 23.27 -23.76 19.17
C VAL A 484 23.41 -22.52 18.27
N ALA A 485 24.49 -22.53 17.48
CA ALA A 485 24.78 -21.60 16.39
C ALA A 485 23.67 -21.54 15.33
N THR A 486 23.20 -20.32 15.03
CA THR A 486 22.71 -20.00 13.69
C THR A 486 23.78 -19.16 13.02
N THR A 487 24.64 -19.80 12.22
CA THR A 487 25.64 -19.13 11.40
C THR A 487 24.97 -18.13 10.47
N THR A 488 25.12 -16.83 10.76
CA THR A 488 24.90 -15.77 9.78
C THR A 488 26.18 -15.65 8.95
N SER A 489 26.32 -16.49 7.92
CA SER A 489 27.41 -16.37 6.96
C SER A 489 27.16 -15.14 6.08
N THR A 490 27.86 -14.05 6.36
CA THR A 490 28.14 -13.02 5.34
C THR A 490 29.19 -13.61 4.40
N SER A 491 28.78 -14.03 3.21
CA SER A 491 29.72 -14.41 2.15
C SER A 491 29.80 -13.30 1.10
N THR A 492 30.86 -12.51 1.18
CA THR A 492 31.44 -11.81 0.03
C THR A 492 32.30 -12.81 -0.74
N THR A 493 31.80 -13.32 -1.86
CA THR A 493 32.61 -14.14 -2.77
C THR A 493 33.41 -13.23 -3.71
N GLN A 494 34.65 -12.92 -3.31
CA GLN A 494 35.74 -12.68 -4.27
C GLN A 494 36.35 -14.03 -4.61
N GLN A 495 36.14 -14.50 -5.84
CA GLN A 495 36.77 -15.72 -6.34
C GLN A 495 37.88 -15.34 -7.31
N SER A 496 39.12 -15.52 -6.85
CA SER A 496 40.30 -15.58 -7.70
C SER A 496 40.75 -17.03 -7.72
N THR A 497 40.85 -17.65 -8.90
CA THR A 497 41.92 -18.62 -9.23
C THR A 497 41.86 -19.01 -10.71
N SER A 498 43.05 -19.27 -11.21
CA SER A 498 43.52 -19.41 -12.59
C SER A 498 43.44 -20.84 -13.17
N THR A 499 43.42 -20.90 -14.52
CA THR A 499 43.87 -21.98 -15.46
C THR A 499 43.13 -23.33 -15.43
N SER A 500 42.83 -24.06 -16.53
CA SER A 500 43.03 -23.92 -17.99
C SER A 500 42.28 -25.07 -18.73
N THR A 501 41.80 -24.80 -19.97
CA THR A 501 41.47 -25.74 -21.11
C THR A 501 40.33 -26.77 -20.89
N THR A 502 39.36 -27.02 -21.78
CA THR A 502 39.36 -27.20 -23.26
C THR A 502 37.97 -26.96 -23.90
N SER A 503 37.96 -26.25 -25.05
CA SER A 503 37.11 -26.39 -26.27
C SER A 503 35.70 -27.03 -26.24
N GLN A 504 34.68 -26.29 -26.70
CA GLN A 504 33.93 -26.52 -27.96
C GLN A 504 32.76 -25.52 -28.16
N THR A 505 32.74 -24.86 -29.33
CA THR A 505 31.63 -24.15 -30.01
C THR A 505 30.62 -25.16 -30.60
N PRO A 506 29.35 -24.82 -30.95
CA PRO A 506 28.93 -23.75 -31.89
C PRO A 506 27.69 -22.92 -31.44
N SER A 507 27.59 -21.61 -31.67
CA SER A 507 27.10 -20.88 -32.89
C SER A 507 25.61 -21.06 -33.25
N THR A 508 24.78 -20.02 -33.02
CA THR A 508 23.75 -19.45 -33.96
C THR A 508 23.02 -18.25 -33.31
N ALA A 509 23.30 -17.01 -33.72
CA ALA A 509 22.47 -16.13 -34.60
C ALA A 509 21.15 -15.66 -33.94
N THR A 510 21.05 -14.51 -33.25
CA THR A 510 21.01 -13.09 -33.68
C THR A 510 19.82 -12.69 -34.58
N THR A 511 18.89 -11.89 -34.05
CA THR A 511 18.27 -10.77 -34.76
C THR A 511 17.96 -9.63 -33.78
N SER A 512 18.44 -8.45 -34.14
CA SER A 512 18.47 -7.19 -33.40
C SER A 512 17.96 -6.07 -34.31
N GLN A 513 17.16 -5.15 -33.78
CA GLN A 513 16.95 -3.75 -34.24
C GLN A 513 16.63 -2.94 -32.95
N LEU A 514 17.38 -1.95 -32.41
CA LEU A 514 18.05 -0.72 -32.91
C LEU A 514 17.03 0.23 -33.59
N ILE A 515 16.84 1.53 -33.31
CA ILE A 515 17.57 2.69 -32.69
C ILE A 515 16.55 3.90 -32.73
N PRO A 516 16.70 5.12 -32.13
CA PRO A 516 17.93 5.80 -31.66
C PRO A 516 17.90 6.44 -30.24
N PRO A 517 19.10 6.79 -29.71
CA PRO A 517 19.27 7.70 -28.59
C PRO A 517 19.38 9.16 -29.08
N LEU A 518 18.93 10.13 -28.27
CA LEU A 518 19.23 11.54 -28.51
C LEU A 518 19.67 12.25 -27.21
N SER A 519 20.96 12.60 -27.23
CA SER A 519 21.60 13.81 -26.71
C SER A 519 21.36 14.25 -25.27
N THR A 520 22.35 13.95 -24.42
CA THR A 520 22.66 14.69 -23.19
C THR A 520 23.26 16.07 -23.50
N THR A 521 22.61 17.13 -23.04
CA THR A 521 23.24 18.43 -22.80
C THR A 521 23.18 18.75 -21.31
N THR A 522 24.32 18.67 -20.67
CA THR A 522 24.59 19.14 -19.31
C THR A 522 24.61 20.68 -19.28
N SER A 523 23.74 21.29 -18.47
CA SER A 523 23.91 22.67 -18.01
C SER A 523 23.63 22.75 -16.51
N SER A 524 24.70 22.76 -15.74
CA SER A 524 24.73 22.95 -14.29
C SER A 524 24.72 24.44 -13.95
N SER A 525 23.66 24.96 -13.33
CA SER A 525 23.70 26.04 -12.32
C SER A 525 22.30 26.60 -12.02
N THR A 526 21.59 26.05 -11.04
CA THR A 526 20.33 26.68 -10.55
C THR A 526 20.16 26.72 -9.04
N ASN A 527 21.05 26.12 -8.24
CA ASN A 527 20.91 26.16 -6.77
C ASN A 527 21.69 27.29 -6.08
N THR A 528 22.69 27.91 -6.73
CA THR A 528 23.49 28.96 -6.08
C THR A 528 22.77 30.31 -6.05
N VAL A 529 21.95 30.63 -7.06
CA VAL A 529 21.25 31.92 -7.16
C VAL A 529 20.07 32.02 -6.19
N LEU A 530 19.38 30.90 -5.91
CA LEU A 530 18.21 30.88 -5.03
C LEU A 530 18.60 30.96 -3.54
N ILE A 531 19.74 30.35 -3.16
CA ILE A 531 20.30 30.41 -1.80
C ILE A 531 20.85 31.81 -1.50
N ILE A 532 21.55 32.46 -2.46
CA ILE A 532 22.04 33.84 -2.29
C ILE A 532 20.86 34.81 -2.16
N GLY A 533 19.78 34.62 -2.92
CA GLY A 533 18.57 35.45 -2.82
C GLY A 533 17.90 35.41 -1.45
N ILE A 534 17.79 34.23 -0.83
CA ILE A 534 17.20 34.06 0.51
C ILE A 534 18.07 34.72 1.59
N ILE A 535 19.40 34.60 1.50
CA ILE A 535 20.32 35.19 2.48
C ILE A 535 20.24 36.72 2.45
N ILE A 536 20.17 37.35 1.26
CA ILE A 536 20.03 38.81 1.13
C ILE A 536 18.70 39.29 1.72
N ALA A 537 17.60 38.57 1.49
CA ALA A 537 16.29 38.93 2.02
C ALA A 537 16.27 38.89 3.57
N VAL A 538 16.89 37.87 4.18
CA VAL A 538 16.99 37.76 5.65
C VAL A 538 17.84 38.89 6.23
N ILE A 539 18.97 39.24 5.59
CA ILE A 539 19.83 40.34 6.05
C ILE A 539 19.07 41.68 6.01
N LEU A 540 18.30 41.96 4.95
CA LEU A 540 17.51 43.19 4.86
C LEU A 540 16.40 43.26 5.92
N ILE A 541 15.74 42.15 6.24
CA ILE A 541 14.74 42.08 7.31
C ILE A 541 15.37 42.33 8.68
N VAL A 542 16.54 41.74 8.94
CA VAL A 542 17.27 41.93 10.19
C VAL A 542 17.77 43.38 10.35
N ILE A 543 18.31 43.99 9.29
CA ILE A 543 18.71 45.40 9.31
C ILE A 543 17.49 46.31 9.55
N GLY A 544 16.36 46.03 8.90
CA GLY A 544 15.10 46.75 9.13
C GLY A 544 14.63 46.67 10.59
N LEU A 545 14.66 45.47 11.18
CA LEU A 545 14.31 45.24 12.59
C LEU A 545 15.26 45.96 13.56
N VAL A 546 16.57 45.94 13.29
CA VAL A 546 17.55 46.63 14.12
C VAL A 546 17.39 48.16 14.04
N LEU A 547 17.09 48.71 12.86
CA LEU A 547 16.86 50.15 12.71
C LEU A 547 15.57 50.63 13.39
N VAL A 548 14.53 49.78 13.44
CA VAL A 548 13.27 50.08 14.14
C VAL A 548 13.45 49.97 15.66
N LEU A 549 14.21 48.99 16.14
CA LEU A 549 14.50 48.82 17.57
C LEU A 549 15.47 49.88 18.10
N ARG A 550 16.31 50.50 17.25
CA ARG A 550 17.22 51.58 17.64
C ARG A 550 16.57 52.97 17.65
N ARG A 551 15.32 53.09 17.21
CA ARG A 551 14.52 54.34 17.23
C ARG A 551 13.45 54.36 18.32
N ARG A 552 13.46 53.41 19.26
CA ARG A 552 12.63 53.43 20.47
C ARG A 552 13.49 53.55 21.72
#